data_AF-A0A7Z9GWZ4-F1
#
_entry.id   AF-A0A7Z9GWZ4-F1
#
_cell.length_a   1.000
_cell.length_b   1.000
_cell.length_c   1.000
_cell.angle_alpha   90.00
_cell.angle_beta   90.00
_cell.angle_gamma   90.00
#
_symmetry.space_group_name_H-M   'P 1'
#
loop_
_entity.id
_entity.type
_entity.pdbx_description
1 polymer ?
#
loop_
_entity_poly.entity_id
_entity_poly.type
_entity_poly.pdbx_seq_one_letter_code
_entity_poly.pdbx_strand_id
1 'polypeptide(L)'
;MRPLLALVLSLVVLGSVQAYMLFVKGLPRYVHNVPPEAAASGHFRLELTLTQDAQPDAFESTSLLVNLPQQGDRVLIHKEEVISALEPIVIDSLTGFVAGENELFIQVGVGDVGFDSTSAGEVALRRAAVRVQLFRDRVLLVDKTLWAEPGEPIQGKLVIDVPAINSKNESEEHDH
;
A
#
# COMPACT_ATOMS: atom_id res chain seq x y z
N MET A 1 12.54 46.89 -25.01
CA MET A 1 12.57 45.56 -25.64
C MET A 1 12.63 44.40 -24.63
N ARG A 2 13.39 44.50 -23.53
CA ARG A 2 13.45 43.48 -22.46
C ARG A 2 12.10 43.02 -21.87
N PRO A 3 11.12 43.90 -21.56
CA PRO A 3 9.84 43.45 -20.99
C PRO A 3 8.96 42.70 -22.01
N LEU A 4 9.06 43.05 -23.29
CA LEU A 4 8.32 42.39 -24.35
C LEU A 4 8.87 40.97 -24.60
N LEU A 5 10.20 40.81 -24.53
CA LEU A 5 10.84 39.50 -24.63
C LEU A 5 10.51 38.59 -23.45
N ALA A 6 10.43 39.15 -22.23
CA ALA A 6 9.98 38.41 -21.05
C ALA A 6 8.53 37.93 -21.16
N LEU A 7 7.64 38.75 -21.73
CA LEU A 7 6.23 38.40 -21.93
C LEU A 7 6.04 37.30 -22.99
N VAL A 8 6.85 37.32 -24.05
CA VAL A 8 6.85 36.25 -25.06
C VAL A 8 7.35 34.94 -24.45
N LEU A 9 8.44 35.00 -23.67
CA LEU A 9 8.97 33.82 -22.98
C LEU A 9 7.96 33.23 -21.99
N SER A 10 7.26 34.07 -21.21
CA SER A 10 6.26 33.57 -20.27
C SER A 10 5.09 32.90 -20.98
N LEU A 11 4.58 33.47 -22.07
CA LEU A 11 3.52 32.87 -22.89
C LEU A 11 3.94 31.52 -23.47
N VAL A 12 5.19 31.39 -23.94
CA VAL A 12 5.71 30.13 -24.48
C VAL A 12 5.77 29.06 -23.37
N VAL A 13 6.28 29.41 -22.19
CA VAL A 13 6.36 28.48 -21.06
C VAL A 13 4.96 28.05 -20.61
N LEU A 14 4.05 29.00 -20.37
CA LEU A 14 2.66 28.72 -19.97
C LEU A 14 1.93 27.85 -21.00
N GLY A 15 2.06 28.19 -22.29
CA GLY A 15 1.46 27.43 -23.39
C GLY A 15 2.01 26.01 -23.49
N SER A 16 3.33 25.84 -23.33
CA SER A 16 3.96 24.51 -23.38
C SER A 16 3.52 23.61 -22.23
N VAL A 17 3.41 24.14 -21.01
CA VAL A 17 2.93 23.40 -19.84
C VAL A 17 1.47 23.00 -20.03
N GLN A 18 0.63 23.91 -20.52
CA GLN A 18 -0.78 23.61 -20.74
C GLN A 18 -1.00 22.59 -21.86
N ALA A 19 -0.25 22.68 -22.95
CA ALA A 19 -0.25 21.70 -24.04
C ALA A 19 0.20 20.32 -23.54
N TYR A 20 1.26 20.27 -22.72
CA TYR A 20 1.73 19.03 -22.11
C TYR A 20 0.67 18.41 -21.18
N MET A 21 0.03 19.21 -20.32
CA MET A 21 -1.05 18.72 -19.45
C MET A 21 -2.23 18.17 -20.25
N LEU A 22 -2.61 18.82 -21.35
CA LEU A 22 -3.66 18.34 -22.25
C LEU A 22 -3.26 17.04 -22.95
N PHE A 23 -2.02 16.95 -23.43
CA PHE A 23 -1.49 15.74 -24.04
C PHE A 23 -1.50 14.57 -23.05
N VAL A 24 -1.00 14.76 -21.83
CA VAL A 24 -0.98 13.73 -20.78
C VAL A 24 -2.41 13.30 -20.39
N LYS A 25 -3.36 14.25 -20.33
CA LYS A 25 -4.78 13.94 -20.08
C LYS A 25 -5.45 13.20 -21.25
N GLY A 26 -4.98 13.43 -22.47
CA GLY A 26 -5.52 12.85 -23.71
C GLY A 26 -4.90 11.50 -24.10
N LEU A 27 -3.77 11.13 -23.49
CA LEU A 27 -3.24 9.77 -23.65
C LEU A 27 -4.29 8.78 -23.14
N PRO A 28 -4.64 7.74 -23.93
CA PRO A 28 -5.45 6.66 -23.42
C PRO A 28 -4.72 6.09 -22.21
N ARG A 29 -5.31 6.26 -21.02
CA ARG A 29 -4.87 5.49 -19.87
C ARG A 29 -5.01 4.04 -20.31
N TYR A 30 -3.93 3.28 -20.20
CA TYR A 30 -3.96 1.84 -20.44
C TYR A 30 -4.86 1.25 -19.36
N VAL A 31 -6.17 1.27 -19.60
CA VAL A 31 -7.14 0.49 -18.87
C VAL A 31 -6.87 -0.91 -19.39
N HIS A 32 -6.18 -1.73 -18.59
CA HIS A 32 -6.23 -3.16 -18.84
C HIS A 32 -7.72 -3.48 -19.00
N ASN A 33 -8.11 -4.00 -20.16
CA ASN A 33 -9.39 -4.68 -20.30
C ASN A 33 -9.29 -5.96 -19.48
N VAL A 34 -9.20 -5.82 -18.15
CA VAL A 34 -9.50 -6.92 -17.27
C VAL A 34 -11.01 -7.09 -17.38
N PRO A 35 -11.52 -8.28 -17.74
CA PRO A 35 -12.93 -8.59 -17.53
C PRO A 35 -13.33 -8.10 -16.14
N PRO A 36 -14.57 -7.64 -15.89
CA PRO A 36 -14.99 -7.19 -14.57
C PRO A 36 -14.55 -8.24 -13.55
N GLU A 37 -13.51 -7.93 -12.77
CA GLU A 37 -12.85 -8.93 -11.95
C GLU A 37 -13.88 -9.39 -10.93
N ALA A 38 -14.28 -10.65 -11.02
CA ALA A 38 -15.27 -11.20 -10.12
C ALA A 38 -14.76 -11.00 -8.69
N ALA A 39 -15.59 -10.41 -7.83
CA ALA A 39 -15.25 -10.24 -6.42
C ALA A 39 -14.79 -11.59 -5.86
N ALA A 40 -13.62 -11.62 -5.23
CA ALA A 40 -13.10 -12.84 -4.67
C ALA A 40 -13.97 -13.22 -3.46
N SER A 41 -14.50 -14.44 -3.48
CA SER A 41 -15.24 -15.02 -2.36
C SER A 41 -14.28 -15.62 -1.31
N GLY A 42 -14.76 -15.80 -0.09
CA GLY A 42 -13.99 -16.39 1.01
C GLY A 42 -13.64 -15.38 2.11
N HIS A 43 -13.12 -15.90 3.22
CA HIS A 43 -12.74 -15.11 4.39
C HIS A 43 -11.28 -14.70 4.29
N PHE A 44 -11.04 -13.42 4.03
CA PHE A 44 -9.70 -12.86 4.00
C PHE A 44 -9.28 -12.36 5.38
N ARG A 45 -8.04 -12.67 5.76
CA ARG A 45 -7.41 -12.23 7.00
C ARG A 45 -6.01 -11.72 6.69
N LEU A 46 -5.68 -10.52 7.16
CA LEU A 46 -4.35 -9.93 7.07
C LEU A 46 -3.70 -9.95 8.44
N GLU A 47 -2.45 -10.38 8.49
CA GLU A 47 -1.60 -10.28 9.67
C GLU A 47 -0.39 -9.41 9.34
N LEU A 48 -0.14 -8.42 10.19
CA LEU A 48 1.01 -7.54 10.09
C LEU A 48 1.86 -7.68 11.34
N THR A 49 3.15 -7.98 11.19
CA THR A 49 4.08 -8.00 12.31
C THR A 49 5.16 -6.96 12.08
N LEU A 50 5.22 -5.96 12.95
CA LEU A 50 6.16 -4.84 12.88
C LEU A 50 7.44 -5.19 13.65
N THR A 51 8.61 -4.77 13.16
CA THR A 51 9.87 -4.92 13.93
C THR A 51 10.09 -3.83 14.97
N GLN A 52 9.29 -2.77 14.94
CA GLN A 52 9.34 -1.62 15.84
C GLN A 52 7.94 -1.02 16.01
N ASP A 53 7.77 -0.22 17.06
CA ASP A 53 6.48 0.38 17.35
C ASP A 53 6.09 1.34 16.22
N ALA A 54 4.84 1.24 15.77
CA ALA A 54 4.26 2.21 14.87
C ALA A 54 3.66 3.34 15.68
N GLN A 55 3.94 4.58 15.31
CA GLN A 55 3.42 5.75 16.02
C GLN A 55 3.28 6.93 15.07
N PRO A 56 2.39 7.89 15.38
CA PRO A 56 2.25 9.11 14.60
C PRO A 56 3.54 9.93 14.63
N ASP A 57 3.78 10.68 13.56
CA ASP A 57 4.79 11.72 13.52
C ASP A 57 4.16 13.11 13.74
N ALA A 58 4.98 14.11 14.07
CA ALA A 58 4.57 15.50 14.21
C ALA A 58 3.92 16.08 12.95
N PHE A 59 4.23 15.53 11.77
CA PHE A 59 3.68 15.97 10.49
C PHE A 59 2.59 15.06 9.92
N GLU A 60 2.47 13.82 10.41
CA GLU A 60 1.51 12.84 9.91
C GLU A 60 0.91 12.00 11.05
N SER A 61 -0.42 12.07 11.24
CA SER A 61 -1.10 11.38 12.34
C SER A 61 -1.19 9.85 12.18
N THR A 62 -0.77 9.32 11.05
CA THR A 62 -0.95 7.90 10.70
C THR A 62 0.13 7.02 11.32
N SER A 63 -0.26 6.12 12.21
CA SER A 63 0.60 5.03 12.69
C SER A 63 0.55 3.85 11.74
N LEU A 64 -0.63 3.48 11.23
CA LEU A 64 -0.80 2.39 10.28
C LEU A 64 -1.94 2.70 9.33
N LEU A 65 -1.67 2.58 8.04
CA LEU A 65 -2.66 2.63 6.98
C LEU A 65 -2.48 1.42 6.07
N VAL A 66 -3.59 0.75 5.78
CA VAL A 66 -3.65 -0.26 4.72
C VAL A 66 -4.86 0.02 3.86
N ASN A 67 -4.66 0.09 2.54
CA ASN A 67 -5.74 0.30 1.59
C ASN A 67 -5.54 -0.52 0.30
N LEU A 68 -6.60 -0.55 -0.52
CA LEU A 68 -6.61 -1.16 -1.86
C LEU A 68 -6.71 -0.06 -2.92
N PRO A 69 -5.58 0.41 -3.48
CA PRO A 69 -5.58 1.53 -4.43
C PRO A 69 -6.45 1.29 -5.67
N GLN A 70 -6.44 0.05 -6.19
CA GLN A 70 -7.23 -0.33 -7.37
C GLN A 70 -8.75 -0.27 -7.17
N GLN A 71 -9.22 -0.15 -5.92
CA GLN A 71 -10.62 -0.03 -5.57
C GLN A 71 -11.01 1.37 -5.11
N GLY A 72 -10.40 2.40 -5.69
CA GLY A 72 -10.66 3.79 -5.32
C GLY A 72 -10.13 4.12 -3.92
N ASP A 73 -8.91 3.65 -3.62
CA ASP A 73 -8.22 3.87 -2.33
C ASP A 73 -9.01 3.39 -1.12
N ARG A 74 -9.74 2.28 -1.27
CA ARG A 74 -10.54 1.70 -0.19
C ARG A 74 -9.67 1.39 1.03
N VAL A 75 -9.92 2.08 2.13
CA VAL A 75 -9.21 1.87 3.40
C VAL A 75 -9.69 0.57 4.06
N LEU A 76 -8.75 -0.31 4.37
CA LEU A 76 -8.98 -1.54 5.12
C LEU A 76 -8.75 -1.33 6.62
N ILE A 77 -7.70 -0.58 6.97
CA ILE A 77 -7.42 -0.15 8.33
C ILE A 77 -6.73 1.20 8.31
N HIS A 78 -7.07 2.05 9.28
CA HIS A 78 -6.36 3.29 9.58
C HIS A 78 -6.32 3.45 11.09
N LYS A 79 -5.11 3.63 11.63
CA LYS A 79 -4.84 3.82 13.06
C LYS A 79 -3.93 5.02 13.25
N GLU A 80 -4.26 5.81 14.26
CA GLU A 80 -3.50 6.99 14.71
C GLU A 80 -2.93 6.81 16.13
N GLU A 81 -3.16 5.65 16.72
CA GLU A 81 -2.64 5.28 18.04
C GLU A 81 -1.31 4.55 17.92
N VAL A 82 -0.51 4.53 18.99
CA VAL A 82 0.73 3.73 19.03
C VAL A 82 0.38 2.25 18.92
N ILE A 83 1.09 1.53 18.07
CA ILE A 83 0.94 0.09 17.87
C ILE A 83 2.26 -0.58 18.23
N SER A 84 2.21 -1.50 19.20
CA SER A 84 3.38 -2.23 19.66
C SER A 84 3.99 -3.10 18.57
N ALA A 85 5.33 -3.15 18.56
CA ALA A 85 6.11 -4.07 17.75
C ALA A 85 5.91 -5.52 18.14
N LEU A 86 6.31 -6.42 17.24
CA LEU A 86 6.50 -7.86 17.45
C LEU A 86 5.22 -8.66 17.76
N GLU A 87 4.10 -7.99 18.00
CA GLU A 87 2.79 -8.60 18.10
C GLU A 87 2.06 -8.57 16.75
N PRO A 88 1.51 -9.70 16.28
CA PRO A 88 0.72 -9.71 15.06
C PRO A 88 -0.54 -8.87 15.19
N ILE A 89 -0.65 -7.85 14.36
CA ILE A 89 -1.88 -7.08 14.15
C ILE A 89 -2.75 -7.88 13.20
N VAL A 90 -3.83 -8.45 13.73
CA VAL A 90 -4.75 -9.29 12.98
C VAL A 90 -5.95 -8.47 12.51
N ILE A 91 -6.25 -8.56 11.22
CA ILE A 91 -7.40 -7.92 10.60
C ILE A 91 -8.20 -9.02 9.89
N ASP A 92 -9.29 -9.43 10.51
CA ASP A 92 -10.17 -10.48 10.01
C ASP A 92 -11.29 -9.92 9.11
N SER A 93 -11.86 -10.78 8.27
CA SER A 93 -13.04 -10.48 7.43
C SER A 93 -12.85 -9.30 6.47
N LEU A 94 -11.66 -9.22 5.86
CA LEU A 94 -11.39 -8.21 4.83
C LEU A 94 -12.25 -8.44 3.60
N THR A 95 -12.70 -7.35 2.97
CA THR A 95 -13.52 -7.37 1.76
C THR A 95 -12.94 -6.41 0.72
N GLY A 96 -13.23 -6.65 -0.56
CA GLY A 96 -12.69 -5.85 -1.66
C GLY A 96 -11.59 -6.55 -2.47
N PHE A 97 -11.18 -7.76 -2.11
CA PHE A 97 -10.34 -8.54 -3.02
C PHE A 97 -11.14 -8.99 -4.25
N VAL A 98 -10.46 -9.03 -5.38
CA VAL A 98 -10.99 -9.52 -6.66
C VAL A 98 -10.17 -10.72 -7.12
N ALA A 99 -10.73 -11.58 -7.97
CA ALA A 99 -9.95 -12.67 -8.53
C ALA A 99 -8.89 -12.12 -9.50
N GLY A 100 -7.66 -12.63 -9.43
CA GLY A 100 -6.49 -12.13 -10.15
C GLY A 100 -5.63 -11.19 -9.30
N GLU A 101 -5.00 -10.21 -9.95
CA GLU A 101 -4.03 -9.33 -9.29
C GLU A 101 -4.71 -8.27 -8.41
N ASN A 102 -4.21 -8.17 -7.17
CA ASN A 102 -4.61 -7.18 -6.18
C ASN A 102 -3.39 -6.41 -5.69
N GLU A 103 -3.51 -5.08 -5.63
CA GLU A 103 -2.56 -4.20 -4.99
C GLU A 103 -3.02 -3.86 -3.57
N LEU A 104 -2.19 -4.21 -2.60
CA LEU A 104 -2.32 -3.76 -1.21
C LEU A 104 -1.25 -2.70 -0.96
N PHE A 105 -1.65 -1.52 -0.52
CA PHE A 105 -0.70 -0.52 -0.08
C PHE A 105 -0.68 -0.46 1.44
N ILE A 106 0.53 -0.41 2.00
CA ILE A 106 0.79 -0.41 3.43
C ILE A 106 1.69 0.78 3.73
N GLN A 107 1.32 1.53 4.75
CA GLN A 107 2.11 2.61 5.32
C GLN A 107 2.14 2.46 6.82
N VAL A 108 3.33 2.58 7.40
CA VAL A 108 3.56 2.54 8.85
C VAL A 108 4.32 3.78 9.25
N GLY A 109 3.72 4.54 10.17
CA GLY A 109 4.32 5.66 10.83
C GLY A 109 5.44 5.19 11.75
N VAL A 110 6.64 5.70 11.49
CA VAL A 110 7.81 5.54 12.36
C VAL A 110 8.04 6.92 12.94
N GLY A 111 7.21 7.30 13.93
CA GLY A 111 7.35 8.64 14.52
C GLY A 111 8.75 8.88 15.05
N ASP A 112 9.11 10.16 15.14
CA ASP A 112 10.46 10.64 15.41
C ASP A 112 11.16 9.77 16.46
N VAL A 113 12.16 9.01 16.00
CA VAL A 113 13.07 8.28 16.90
C VAL A 113 13.83 9.39 17.61
N GLY A 114 13.30 9.82 18.77
CA GLY A 114 13.81 10.97 19.47
C GLY A 114 15.33 10.91 19.51
N PHE A 115 15.98 11.97 19.03
CA PHE A 115 17.37 12.26 19.34
C PHE A 115 17.48 12.45 20.85
N ASP A 116 17.38 11.37 21.63
CA ASP A 116 17.64 11.40 23.05
C ASP A 116 19.15 11.57 23.20
N SER A 117 19.54 12.84 23.24
CA SER A 117 20.92 13.34 23.21
C SER A 117 21.65 13.08 24.53
N THR A 118 21.31 12.01 25.24
CA THR A 118 21.82 11.71 26.59
C THR A 118 22.55 10.37 26.71
N SER A 119 22.73 9.62 25.63
CA SER A 119 23.69 8.51 25.61
C SER A 119 24.74 8.70 24.52
N ALA A 120 25.98 8.93 24.93
CA ALA A 120 27.14 8.83 24.07
C ALA A 120 27.26 7.38 23.56
N GLY A 121 26.68 7.11 22.40
CA GLY A 121 26.70 5.80 21.77
C GLY A 121 25.73 5.79 20.60
N GLU A 122 26.27 5.88 19.39
CA GLU A 122 25.68 5.47 18.11
C GLU A 122 24.14 5.34 18.13
N VAL A 123 23.43 6.39 17.66
CA VAL A 123 22.01 6.27 17.27
C VAL A 123 21.98 5.28 16.12
N ALA A 124 21.90 3.99 16.45
CA ALA A 124 21.72 2.94 15.48
C ALA A 124 20.34 3.17 14.89
N LEU A 125 20.28 3.90 13.77
CA LEU A 125 19.09 3.98 12.95
C LEU A 125 18.76 2.51 12.61
N ARG A 126 17.75 1.95 13.28
CA ARG A 126 17.39 0.55 13.09
C ARG A 126 16.58 0.45 11.81
N ARG A 127 16.90 -0.55 10.99
CA ARG A 127 16.07 -0.89 9.84
C ARG A 127 14.71 -1.33 10.35
N ALA A 128 13.67 -0.70 9.83
CA ALA A 128 12.30 -1.02 10.14
C ALA A 128 11.76 -1.99 9.10
N ALA A 129 10.94 -2.94 9.52
CA ALA A 129 10.27 -3.85 8.60
C ALA A 129 8.87 -4.23 9.07
N VAL A 130 8.04 -4.57 8.10
CA VAL A 130 6.73 -5.18 8.32
C VAL A 130 6.67 -6.50 7.59
N ARG A 131 6.44 -7.58 8.34
CA ARG A 131 6.02 -8.84 7.75
C ARG A 131 4.52 -8.80 7.51
N VAL A 132 4.12 -9.14 6.30
CA VAL A 132 2.75 -9.10 5.80
C VAL A 132 2.34 -10.51 5.42
N GLN A 133 1.32 -11.04 6.07
CA GLN A 133 0.76 -12.34 5.76
C GLN A 133 -0.73 -12.21 5.40
N LEU A 134 -1.11 -12.60 4.19
CA LEU A 134 -2.50 -12.62 3.75
C LEU A 134 -2.99 -14.06 3.69
N PHE A 135 -4.13 -14.32 4.32
CA PHE A 135 -4.82 -15.59 4.31
C PHE A 135 -6.17 -15.47 3.62
N ARG A 136 -6.60 -16.54 2.97
CA ARG A 136 -7.97 -16.76 2.50
C ARG A 136 -8.43 -18.12 2.99
N ASP A 137 -9.53 -18.17 3.73
CA ASP A 137 -10.09 -19.41 4.28
C ASP A 137 -9.04 -20.26 5.02
N ARG A 138 -8.16 -19.59 5.78
CA ARG A 138 -7.00 -20.14 6.51
C ARG A 138 -5.82 -20.62 5.65
N VAL A 139 -5.91 -20.52 4.33
CA VAL A 139 -4.78 -20.77 3.43
C VAL A 139 -3.94 -19.51 3.27
N LEU A 140 -2.65 -19.62 3.53
CA LEU A 140 -1.69 -18.52 3.31
C LEU A 140 -1.54 -18.26 1.81
N LEU A 141 -1.91 -17.07 1.37
CA LEU A 141 -1.76 -16.61 -0.02
C LEU A 141 -0.44 -15.86 -0.20
N VAL A 142 -0.04 -15.06 0.78
CA VAL A 142 1.14 -14.19 0.69
C VAL A 142 1.87 -14.16 2.03
N ASP A 143 3.19 -14.23 1.99
CA ASP A 143 4.10 -13.94 3.11
C ASP A 143 5.29 -13.14 2.57
N LYS A 144 5.30 -11.85 2.83
CA LYS A 144 6.32 -10.91 2.33
C LYS A 144 6.75 -9.96 3.41
N THR A 145 7.97 -9.47 3.32
CA THR A 145 8.50 -8.46 4.25
C THR A 145 8.80 -7.18 3.49
N LEU A 146 8.22 -6.07 3.95
CA LEU A 146 8.55 -4.72 3.50
C LEU A 146 9.64 -4.17 4.41
N TRP A 147 10.70 -3.65 3.83
CA TRP A 147 11.82 -3.05 4.55
C TRP A 147 11.84 -1.55 4.29
N ALA A 148 12.18 -0.77 5.31
CA ALA A 148 12.50 0.65 5.17
C ALA A 148 13.98 0.88 5.48
N GLU A 149 14.54 1.87 4.80
CA GLU A 149 15.83 2.38 5.19
C GLU A 149 15.73 3.09 6.55
N PRO A 150 16.85 3.15 7.29
CA PRO A 150 16.82 3.71 8.62
C PRO A 150 16.41 5.21 8.62
N GLY A 151 15.37 5.54 9.38
CA GLY A 151 14.80 6.89 9.44
C GLY A 151 13.75 7.19 8.36
N GLU A 152 13.47 6.26 7.45
CA GLU A 152 12.35 6.38 6.51
C GLU A 152 11.10 5.68 7.05
N PRO A 153 9.89 6.17 6.72
CA PRO A 153 8.66 5.47 7.02
C PRO A 153 8.59 4.16 6.24
N ILE A 154 7.93 3.13 6.80
CA ILE A 154 7.71 1.90 6.05
C ILE A 154 6.52 2.12 5.12
N GLN A 155 6.79 2.22 3.82
CA GLN A 155 5.76 2.39 2.81
C GLN A 155 6.01 1.42 1.66
N GLY A 156 4.97 0.70 1.24
CA GLY A 156 5.14 -0.26 0.14
C GLY A 156 3.83 -0.70 -0.48
N LYS A 157 3.93 -1.09 -1.76
CA LYS A 157 2.86 -1.76 -2.49
C LYS A 157 3.17 -3.25 -2.58
N LEU A 158 2.16 -4.07 -2.33
CA LEU A 158 2.22 -5.51 -2.45
C LEU A 158 1.26 -5.96 -3.54
N VAL A 159 1.80 -6.57 -4.59
CA VAL A 159 0.99 -7.27 -5.59
C VAL A 159 0.72 -8.68 -5.10
N ILE A 160 -0.55 -9.06 -5.14
CA ILE A 160 -1.12 -10.30 -4.61
C ILE A 160 -1.98 -10.92 -5.69
N ASP A 161 -1.67 -12.14 -6.11
CA ASP A 161 -2.54 -12.89 -7.01
C ASP A 161 -3.54 -13.73 -6.20
N VAL A 162 -4.83 -13.47 -6.39
CA VAL A 162 -5.93 -14.17 -5.71
C VAL A 162 -6.55 -15.17 -6.69
N PRO A 163 -6.41 -16.49 -6.46
CA PRO A 163 -6.91 -17.47 -7.40
C PRO A 163 -8.43 -17.40 -7.52
N ALA A 164 -8.97 -17.52 -8.73
CA ALA A 164 -10.41 -17.68 -8.93
C ALA A 164 -10.87 -18.99 -8.26
N ILE A 165 -12.02 -18.98 -7.56
CA ILE A 165 -12.63 -20.25 -7.12
C ILE A 165 -13.22 -20.90 -8.35
N ASN A 166 -12.54 -21.91 -8.89
CA ASN A 166 -13.14 -22.80 -9.86
C ASN A 166 -14.18 -23.65 -9.12
N SER A 167 -15.45 -23.43 -9.38
CA SER A 167 -16.59 -24.22 -8.90
C SER A 167 -16.66 -25.63 -9.50
N LYS A 168 -15.51 -26.26 -9.76
CA LYS A 168 -15.43 -27.48 -10.60
C LYS A 168 -14.85 -28.72 -9.92
N ASN A 169 -14.86 -28.80 -8.59
CA ASN A 169 -14.39 -29.98 -7.85
C ASN A 169 -15.35 -30.40 -6.71
N GLU A 170 -16.65 -30.62 -6.99
CA GLU A 170 -17.58 -31.27 -6.04
C GLU A 170 -18.56 -32.25 -6.72
N SER A 171 -18.15 -32.93 -7.80
CA SER A 171 -19.05 -33.91 -8.46
C SER A 171 -18.40 -35.19 -9.00
N GLU A 172 -17.25 -35.62 -8.47
CA GLU A 172 -16.69 -36.93 -8.80
C GLU A 172 -16.17 -37.65 -7.54
N GLU A 173 -17.09 -37.99 -6.63
CA GLU A 173 -16.93 -39.19 -5.78
C GLU A 173 -18.33 -39.65 -5.29
N HIS A 174 -19.12 -40.12 -6.25
CA HIS A 174 -20.19 -41.09 -6.01
C HIS A 174 -20.03 -42.19 -7.06
N ASP A 175 -20.19 -43.43 -6.59
CA ASP A 175 -20.08 -44.71 -7.28
C ASP A 175 -18.66 -45.21 -7.59
N HIS A 176 -18.20 -46.17 -6.78
CA HIS A 176 -18.19 -47.59 -7.14
C HIS A 176 -18.07 -48.51 -5.92
#